data_AF-A0AAW8UN36-F1
#
_entry.id   AF-A0AAW8UN36-F1
#
_cell.length_a   1.000
_cell.length_b   1.000
_cell.length_c   1.000
_cell.angle_alpha   90.00
_cell.angle_beta   90.00
_cell.angle_gamma   90.00
#
_symmetry.space_group_name_H-M   'P 1'
#
loop_
_entity.id
_entity.type
_entity.pdbx_description
1 polymer ?
#
loop_
_entity_poly.entity_id
_entity_poly.type
_entity_poly.pdbx_seq_one_letter_code
_entity_poly.pdbx_strand_id
1 'polypeptide(L)'
;MQNIEESITSWRKEEFRQALSMFEKAISLATTQNDVVKQKDCALFFEVSVNTLKDWVRQGAPEIRLESGMPMYSKKAITEWLLQHQK
;
A
#
# COMPACT_ATOMS: atom_id res chain seq x y z
N MET A 1 -13.04 -9.52 43.14
CA MET A 1 -12.17 -10.58 42.57
C MET A 1 -12.56 -10.66 41.10
N GLN A 2 -11.68 -10.25 40.18
CA GLN A 2 -11.92 -10.53 38.75
C GLN A 2 -11.88 -12.05 38.55
N ASN A 3 -12.87 -12.59 37.85
CA ASN A 3 -12.93 -14.02 37.59
C ASN A 3 -11.73 -14.41 36.70
N ILE A 4 -11.06 -15.52 37.00
CA ILE A 4 -9.84 -15.96 36.30
C ILE A 4 -10.08 -16.06 34.79
N GLU A 5 -11.28 -16.45 34.38
CA GLU A 5 -11.71 -16.48 32.98
C GLU A 5 -11.73 -15.09 32.30
N GLU A 6 -12.14 -14.05 33.02
CA GLU A 6 -12.15 -12.67 32.49
C GLU A 6 -10.72 -12.17 32.29
N SER A 7 -9.83 -12.47 33.23
CA SER A 7 -8.41 -12.13 33.12
C SER A 7 -7.75 -12.83 31.93
N ILE A 8 -7.97 -14.14 31.75
CA ILE A 8 -7.44 -14.91 30.61
C ILE A 8 -7.99 -14.37 29.29
N THR A 9 -9.27 -14.02 29.23
CA THR A 9 -9.90 -13.47 28.03
C THR A 9 -9.34 -12.10 27.69
N SER A 10 -9.06 -11.26 28.69
CA SER A 10 -8.44 -9.94 28.49
C SER A 10 -7.02 -10.07 27.93
N TRP A 11 -6.22 -11.01 28.44
CA TRP A 11 -4.85 -11.23 27.98
C TRP A 11 -4.82 -11.74 26.55
N ARG A 12 -5.67 -12.71 26.20
CA ARG A 12 -5.78 -13.16 24.81
C ARG A 12 -6.17 -12.04 23.85
N LYS A 13 -7.12 -11.18 24.23
CA LYS A 13 -7.49 -10.03 23.39
C LYS A 13 -6.32 -9.08 23.17
N GLU A 14 -5.52 -8.85 24.20
CA GLU A 14 -4.34 -7.99 24.10
C GLU A 14 -3.24 -8.62 23.23
N GLU A 15 -2.99 -9.92 23.39
CA GLU A 15 -2.07 -10.68 22.52
C GLU A 15 -2.51 -10.62 21.05
N PHE A 16 -3.81 -10.80 20.77
CA PHE A 16 -4.34 -10.69 19.41
C PHE A 16 -4.20 -9.28 18.84
N ARG A 17 -4.42 -8.23 19.65
CA ARG A 17 -4.22 -6.85 19.22
C ARG A 17 -2.76 -6.57 18.89
N GLN A 18 -1.83 -7.05 19.72
CA GLN A 18 -0.40 -6.91 19.46
C GLN A 18 0.02 -7.65 18.19
N ALA A 19 -0.46 -8.88 18.00
CA ALA A 19 -0.21 -9.66 16.78
C ALA A 19 -0.76 -8.95 15.53
N LEU A 20 -1.99 -8.44 15.59
CA LEU A 20 -2.60 -7.67 14.50
C LEU A 20 -1.73 -6.45 14.14
N SER A 21 -1.30 -5.68 15.14
CA SER A 21 -0.44 -4.52 14.93
C SER A 21 0.90 -4.88 14.28
N MET A 22 1.51 -6.00 14.68
CA MET A 22 2.74 -6.49 14.06
C MET A 22 2.54 -6.88 12.59
N PHE A 23 1.43 -7.54 12.27
CA PHE A 23 1.10 -7.88 10.87
C PHE A 23 0.84 -6.65 10.01
N GLU A 24 0.09 -5.67 10.51
CA GLU A 24 -0.13 -4.40 9.81
C GLU A 24 1.18 -3.66 9.52
N LYS A 25 2.11 -3.62 10.49
CA LYS A 25 3.44 -3.06 10.30
C LYS A 25 4.27 -3.83 9.26
N ALA A 26 4.23 -5.16 9.30
CA ALA A 26 4.92 -6.00 8.33
C ALA A 26 4.39 -5.78 6.89
N ILE A 27 3.06 -5.69 6.74
CA ILE A 27 2.43 -5.38 5.46
C ILE A 27 2.84 -3.98 4.99
N SER A 28 2.78 -2.97 5.87
CA SER A 28 3.20 -1.61 5.55
C SER A 28 4.66 -1.55 5.06
N LEU A 29 5.58 -2.23 5.76
CA LEU A 29 7.00 -2.31 5.38
C LEU A 29 7.20 -3.01 4.03
N ALA A 30 6.52 -4.14 3.80
CA ALA A 30 6.57 -4.86 2.52
C ALA A 30 6.03 -4.01 1.36
N THR A 31 4.94 -3.27 1.61
CA THR A 31 4.33 -2.37 0.63
C THR A 31 5.22 -1.16 0.34
N THR A 32 6.02 -0.73 1.32
CA THR A 32 7.00 0.35 1.15
C THR A 32 8.21 -0.11 0.34
N GLN A 33 8.72 -1.32 0.58
CA GLN A 33 9.88 -1.88 -0.12
C GLN A 33 9.62 -2.26 -1.58
N ASN A 34 8.42 -2.74 -1.91
CA ASN A 34 8.08 -3.04 -3.30
C ASN A 34 7.87 -1.74 -4.08
N ASP A 35 8.86 -1.32 -4.86
CA ASP A 35 8.75 -0.12 -5.70
C ASP A 35 7.71 -0.30 -6.81
N VAL A 36 7.68 -1.47 -7.44
CA VAL A 36 6.75 -1.82 -8.51
C VAL A 36 5.51 -2.50 -7.92
N VAL A 37 4.36 -1.86 -8.10
CA VAL A 37 3.07 -2.28 -7.50
C VAL A 37 1.95 -2.27 -8.54
N LYS A 38 0.82 -2.90 -8.22
CA LYS A 38 -0.37 -2.92 -9.09
C LYS A 38 -1.05 -1.56 -9.11
N GLN A 39 -1.93 -1.36 -10.08
CA GLN A 39 -2.70 -0.12 -10.25
C GLN A 39 -3.39 0.39 -8.96
N LYS A 40 -4.11 -0.49 -8.26
CA LYS A 40 -4.84 -0.11 -7.05
C LYS A 40 -3.90 0.31 -5.92
N ASP A 41 -2.81 -0.43 -5.76
CA ASP A 41 -1.81 -0.18 -4.71
C ASP A 41 -1.02 1.10 -4.99
N CYS A 42 -0.72 1.38 -6.28
CA CYS A 42 -0.09 2.63 -6.70
C CYS A 42 -1.00 3.83 -6.43
N ALA A 43 -2.28 3.73 -6.81
CA ALA A 43 -3.26 4.78 -6.55
C ALA A 43 -3.42 5.05 -5.05
N LEU A 44 -3.42 3.99 -4.23
CA LEU A 44 -3.44 4.09 -2.78
C LEU A 44 -2.18 4.78 -2.22
N PHE A 45 -1.00 4.43 -2.74
CA PHE A 45 0.27 5.04 -2.30
C PHE A 45 0.32 6.55 -2.54
N PHE A 46 -0.24 7.04 -3.65
CA PHE A 46 -0.31 8.47 -3.96
C PHE A 46 -1.59 9.15 -3.44
N GLU A 47 -2.45 8.42 -2.71
CA GLU A 47 -3.74 8.91 -2.20
C GLU A 47 -4.66 9.51 -3.28
N VAL A 48 -4.66 8.91 -4.48
CA VAL A 48 -5.46 9.35 -5.62
C VAL A 48 -6.42 8.25 -6.08
N SER A 49 -7.41 8.63 -6.90
CA SER A 49 -8.25 7.63 -7.56
C SER A 49 -7.48 6.88 -8.66
N VAL A 50 -7.91 5.64 -8.95
CA VAL A 50 -7.37 4.88 -10.10
C VAL A 50 -7.58 5.62 -11.43
N ASN A 51 -8.65 6.40 -11.55
CA ASN A 51 -8.89 7.21 -12.75
C ASN A 51 -7.86 8.32 -12.89
N THR A 52 -7.52 9.00 -11.78
CA THR A 52 -6.45 10.00 -11.73
C THR A 52 -5.11 9.39 -12.15
N LEU A 53 -4.77 8.20 -11.64
CA LEU A 53 -3.55 7.50 -12.04
C LEU A 53 -3.54 7.16 -13.55
N LYS A 54 -4.68 6.71 -14.10
CA LYS A 54 -4.81 6.48 -15.55
C LYS A 54 -4.67 7.76 -16.35
N ASP A 55 -5.17 8.88 -15.84
CA ASP A 55 -5.02 10.18 -16.48
C ASP A 55 -3.56 10.64 -16.48
N TRP A 56 -2.80 10.36 -15.41
CA TRP A 56 -1.34 10.59 -15.42
C TRP A 56 -0.63 9.76 -16.50
N VAL A 57 -0.99 8.48 -16.66
CA VAL A 57 -0.43 7.65 -17.74
C VAL A 57 -0.75 8.24 -19.12
N ARG A 58 -1.98 8.75 -19.32
CA ARG A 58 -2.35 9.46 -20.57
C ARG A 58 -1.54 10.72 -20.80
N GLN A 59 -1.08 11.37 -19.72
CA GLN A 59 -0.19 12.53 -19.76
C GLN A 59 1.29 12.15 -19.89
N GLY A 60 1.62 10.86 -19.99
CA GLY A 60 2.98 10.36 -20.19
C GLY A 60 3.65 9.81 -18.94
N ALA A 61 2.91 9.59 -17.85
CA ALA A 61 3.49 8.96 -16.67
C ALA A 61 3.89 7.49 -16.97
N PRO A 62 5.03 7.03 -16.40
CA PRO A 62 5.57 5.70 -16.70
C PRO A 62 4.63 4.57 -16.25
N GLU A 63 4.28 3.68 -17.18
CA GLU A 63 3.54 2.44 -16.94
C GLU A 63 4.37 1.25 -17.46
N ILE A 64 4.45 0.18 -16.65
CA ILE A 64 5.05 -1.09 -17.04
C ILE A 64 3.90 -2.02 -17.43
N ARG A 65 3.83 -2.44 -18.68
CA ARG A 65 2.84 -3.42 -19.13
C ARG A 65 3.49 -4.80 -19.25
N LEU A 66 3.04 -5.75 -18.44
CA LEU A 66 3.49 -7.13 -18.53
C LEU A 66 2.95 -7.78 -19.81
N GLU A 67 3.57 -8.89 -20.25
CA GLU A 67 3.12 -9.65 -21.42
C GLU A 67 1.66 -10.11 -21.31
N SER A 68 1.16 -10.31 -20.08
CA SER A 68 -0.24 -10.63 -19.79
C SER A 68 -1.22 -9.45 -20.01
N GLY A 69 -0.71 -8.26 -20.31
CA GLY A 69 -1.50 -7.02 -20.41
C GLY A 69 -1.78 -6.35 -19.07
N MET A 70 -1.32 -6.91 -17.94
CA MET A 70 -1.50 -6.32 -16.62
C MET A 70 -0.60 -5.06 -16.44
N PRO A 71 -1.17 -3.90 -16.05
CA PRO A 71 -0.38 -2.70 -15.79
C PRO A 71 0.20 -2.72 -14.37
N MET A 72 1.49 -2.40 -14.30
CA MET A 72 2.30 -2.25 -13.09
C MET A 72 2.94 -0.86 -13.08
N TYR A 73 3.19 -0.34 -11.88
CA TYR A 73 3.65 1.04 -11.69
C TYR A 73 4.80 1.07 -10.71
N SER A 74 5.90 1.74 -11.07
CA SER A 74 6.98 2.07 -10.14
C SER A 74 6.65 3.35 -9.40
N LYS A 75 6.59 3.30 -8.06
CA LYS A 75 6.36 4.48 -7.22
C LYS A 75 7.45 5.52 -7.43
N LYS A 76 8.72 5.12 -7.54
CA LYS A 76 9.84 6.02 -7.83
C LYS A 76 9.66 6.73 -9.18
N ALA A 77 9.40 5.98 -10.24
CA ALA A 77 9.29 6.56 -11.59
C ALA A 77 8.12 7.56 -11.70
N ILE A 78 6.98 7.24 -11.10
CA ILE A 78 5.83 8.17 -11.03
C ILE A 78 6.18 9.41 -10.19
N THR A 79 6.90 9.26 -9.08
CA THR A 79 7.35 10.39 -8.24
C THR A 79 8.28 11.32 -9.02
N GLU A 80 9.24 10.77 -9.76
CA GLU A 80 10.14 11.55 -10.61
C GLU A 80 9.38 12.30 -11.71
N TRP A 81 8.41 11.64 -12.34
CA TRP A 81 7.54 12.25 -13.34
C TRP A 81 6.72 13.41 -12.75
N LEU A 82 6.12 13.23 -11.57
CA LEU A 82 5.37 14.27 -10.87
C LEU A 82 6.25 15.49 -10.54
N LEU A 83 7.48 15.26 -10.07
CA LEU A 83 8.44 16.34 -9.77
C LEU A 83 8.83 17.14 -11.03
N GLN A 84 8.86 16.48 -12.20
CA GLN A 84 9.12 17.17 -13.47
C GLN A 84 7.91 17.97 -13.97
N HIS A 85 6.69 17.51 -13.70
CA HIS A 85 5.44 18.14 -14.14
C HIS A 85 4.96 19.27 -13.21
N GLN A 86 5.52 19.40 -12.01
CA GLN A 86 5.20 20.47 -11.06
C GLN A 86 5.97 21.78 -11.34
N LYS A 87 6.85 21.81 -12.35
CA LYS A 87 7.63 23.01 -12.75
C LYS A 87 6.89 23.94 -13.69
#